data_AF-G0U203-F1
#
_entry.id   AF-G0U203-F1
#
_cell.length_a   1.000
_cell.length_b   1.000
_cell.length_c   1.000
_cell.angle_alpha   90.00
_cell.angle_beta   90.00
_cell.angle_gamma   90.00
#
_symmetry.space_group_name_H-M   'P 1'
#
loop_
_entity.id
_entity.type
_entity.pdbx_description
1 polymer ?
#
loop_
_entity_poly.entity_id
_entity_poly.type
_entity_poly.pdbx_seq_one_letter_code
_entity_poly.pdbx_strand_id
1 'polypeptide(L)'
;MSGLQRTLQQLERINELCGGTARLGLDVSVADANAMTSYNKGQHRIACLVKRARDNIGLIAEAGGTMNIARRAEVSNSVRRDISTMKKECANLKRVAMREGKRTEYEQLMLHVRKTEQMQRALYGRQVLGDTLDSLAVESHSSRSGFSVGDPMPTSESMGAQGPMPREGAASLLSPYDIEEFAVFFEQTRKKDSEIDQAINRIGVNVSRLHDNALTLHSELSMQQRLLDETELKVDSVHSKLNSMNERLRKTLKELERDRMGMYMFCCLLLTSVLGALYTASK
;
A
#
# COMPACT_ATOMS: atom_id res chain seq x y z
N MET A 1 3.47 -28.21 29.14
CA MET A 1 3.19 -26.91 29.81
C MET A 1 4.10 -25.78 29.32
N SER A 2 5.40 -26.01 29.05
CA SER A 2 6.37 -24.96 28.63
C SER A 2 6.21 -24.40 27.21
N GLY A 3 5.51 -25.10 26.31
CA GLY A 3 5.25 -24.63 24.94
C GLY A 3 4.24 -23.48 24.89
N LEU A 4 3.24 -23.49 25.77
CA LEU A 4 2.12 -22.53 25.77
C LEU A 4 2.54 -21.15 26.31
N GLN A 5 3.52 -21.11 27.23
CA GLN A 5 4.14 -19.87 27.68
C GLN A 5 4.98 -19.20 26.59
N ARG A 6 5.65 -19.98 25.73
CA ARG A 6 6.41 -19.41 24.61
C ARG A 6 5.51 -18.81 23.55
N THR A 7 4.38 -19.44 23.25
CA THR A 7 3.41 -18.90 22.27
C THR A 7 2.74 -17.63 22.79
N LEU A 8 2.43 -17.55 24.09
CA LEU A 8 1.91 -16.33 24.71
C LEU A 8 2.93 -15.18 24.70
N GLN A 9 4.20 -15.44 25.02
CA GLN A 9 5.26 -14.42 24.93
C GLN A 9 5.52 -13.96 23.48
N GLN A 10 5.33 -14.84 22.50
CA GLN A 10 5.47 -14.48 21.09
C GLN A 10 4.31 -13.58 20.63
N LEU A 11 3.09 -13.87 21.07
CA LEU A 11 1.92 -13.03 20.79
C LEU A 11 2.01 -11.67 21.49
N GLU A 12 2.55 -11.62 22.71
CA GLU A 12 2.75 -10.39 23.46
C GLU A 12 3.79 -9.48 22.78
N ARG A 13 4.89 -10.05 22.27
CA ARG A 13 5.85 -9.30 21.44
C ARG A 13 5.28 -8.79 20.12
N ILE A 14 4.41 -9.56 19.47
CA ILE A 14 3.76 -9.14 18.23
C ILE A 14 2.77 -8.01 18.51
N ASN A 15 2.06 -8.06 19.64
CA ASN A 15 1.14 -7.00 20.06
C ASN A 15 1.87 -5.69 20.42
N GLU A 16 3.07 -5.78 21.03
CA GLU A 16 3.93 -4.61 21.25
C GLU A 16 4.49 -4.03 19.94
N LEU A 17 4.84 -4.87 18.97
CA LEU A 17 5.33 -4.43 17.65
C LEU A 17 4.22 -3.85 16.76
N CYS A 18 2.96 -4.23 16.98
CA CYS A 18 1.81 -3.78 16.19
C CYS A 18 1.04 -2.60 16.79
N GLY A 19 1.60 -1.89 17.77
CA GLY A 19 1.13 -0.54 18.12
C GLY A 19 0.05 -0.49 19.21
N GLY A 20 0.25 -1.24 20.29
CA GLY A 20 -0.50 -1.03 21.53
C GLY A 20 0.03 0.14 22.35
N THR A 21 -0.33 1.39 22.00
CA THR A 21 -0.66 2.44 22.98
C THR A 21 -1.20 3.70 22.29
N ALA A 22 -2.47 3.97 22.56
CA ALA A 22 -3.18 5.16 22.13
C ALA A 22 -2.55 6.44 22.69
N ARG A 23 -2.27 7.41 21.81
CA ARG A 23 -2.38 8.82 22.14
C ARG A 23 -3.16 9.54 21.04
N LEU A 24 -4.29 10.11 21.45
CA LEU A 24 -5.12 11.07 20.73
C LEU A 24 -4.27 12.26 20.31
N GLY A 25 -4.25 12.55 19.01
CA GLY A 25 -3.63 13.76 18.47
C GLY A 25 -3.47 13.67 16.96
N LEU A 26 -4.49 14.13 16.23
CA LEU A 26 -4.46 14.67 14.87
C LEU A 26 -3.22 14.41 13.98
N ASP A 27 -2.81 13.16 13.78
CA ASP A 27 -1.76 12.79 12.83
C ASP A 27 -2.40 12.26 11.56
N VAL A 28 -2.46 13.13 10.55
CA VAL A 28 -2.71 12.73 9.17
C VAL A 28 -1.48 11.94 8.67
N SER A 29 -1.69 10.64 8.49
CA SER A 29 -1.01 9.77 7.51
C SER A 29 0.53 9.69 7.52
N VAL A 30 1.14 9.18 8.60
CA VAL A 30 2.51 8.62 8.51
C VAL A 30 2.49 7.10 8.29
N ALA A 31 1.45 6.40 8.76
CA ALA A 31 1.32 4.95 8.58
C ALA A 31 1.05 4.52 7.12
N ASP A 32 0.33 5.34 6.33
CA ASP A 32 -0.02 5.03 4.93
C ASP A 32 1.13 5.28 3.94
N ALA A 33 2.16 6.02 4.36
CA ALA A 33 3.33 6.28 3.55
C ALA A 33 4.13 5.00 3.25
N ASN A 34 3.90 3.88 3.97
CA ASN A 34 4.61 2.62 3.72
C ASN A 34 4.00 1.76 2.60
N ALA A 35 2.71 1.89 2.30
CA ALA A 35 2.02 1.07 1.30
C ALA A 35 2.19 1.56 -0.15
N MET A 36 2.59 2.81 -0.36
CA MET A 36 2.78 3.36 -1.70
C MET A 36 4.02 2.76 -2.40
N THR A 37 3.89 2.53 -3.72
CA THR A 37 5.06 2.22 -4.56
C THR A 37 6.11 3.33 -4.47
N SER A 38 7.38 2.98 -4.65
CA SER A 38 8.48 3.95 -4.53
C SER A 38 8.32 5.11 -5.52
N TYR A 39 7.75 4.85 -6.70
CA TYR A 39 7.37 5.88 -7.65
C TYR A 39 6.27 6.81 -7.12
N ASN A 40 5.15 6.27 -6.62
CA ASN A 40 4.02 7.08 -6.17
C ASN A 40 4.43 8.03 -5.02
N LYS A 41 5.28 7.56 -4.09
CA LYS A 41 5.83 8.41 -3.02
C LYS A 41 6.62 9.59 -3.59
N GLY A 42 7.48 9.31 -4.58
CA GLY A 42 8.28 10.35 -5.23
C GLY A 42 7.44 11.32 -6.06
N GLN A 43 6.43 10.82 -6.78
CA GLN A 43 5.48 11.62 -7.55
C GLN A 43 4.69 12.55 -6.63
N HIS A 44 4.14 12.03 -5.53
CA HIS A 44 3.41 12.83 -4.55
C HIS A 44 4.28 13.93 -3.95
N ARG A 45 5.53 13.59 -3.57
CA ARG A 45 6.47 14.58 -3.03
C ARG A 45 6.78 15.70 -4.02
N ILE A 46 6.99 15.36 -5.30
CA ILE A 46 7.20 16.36 -6.36
C ILE A 46 5.94 17.19 -6.58
N ALA A 47 4.75 16.57 -6.61
CA ALA A 47 3.48 17.29 -6.77
C ALA A 47 3.27 18.31 -5.65
N CYS A 48 3.60 17.97 -4.40
CA CYS A 48 3.56 18.90 -3.27
C CYS A 48 4.55 20.07 -3.44
N LEU A 49 5.75 19.83 -3.96
CA LEU A 49 6.72 20.89 -4.28
C LEU A 49 6.24 21.78 -5.42
N VAL A 50 5.67 21.20 -6.48
CA VAL A 50 5.07 21.94 -7.62
C VAL A 50 3.97 22.87 -7.11
N LYS A 51 3.05 22.34 -6.30
CA LYS A 51 1.93 23.10 -5.73
C LYS A 51 2.46 24.28 -4.92
N ARG A 52 3.32 24.02 -3.94
CA ARG A 52 3.90 25.06 -3.08
C ARG A 52 4.63 26.14 -3.87
N ALA A 53 5.40 25.76 -4.89
CA ALA A 53 6.10 26.71 -5.76
C ALA A 53 5.11 27.57 -6.55
N ARG A 54 4.04 26.99 -7.09
CA ARG A 54 3.00 27.72 -7.83
C ARG A 54 2.20 28.67 -6.94
N ASP A 55 1.82 28.24 -5.74
CA ASP A 55 1.11 29.07 -4.77
C ASP A 55 1.97 30.29 -4.39
N ASN A 56 3.26 30.08 -4.09
CA ASN A 56 4.20 31.16 -3.80
C ASN A 56 4.43 32.11 -4.99
N ILE A 57 4.48 31.58 -6.21
CA ILE A 57 4.54 32.37 -7.45
C ILE A 57 3.28 33.23 -7.61
N GLY A 58 2.10 32.64 -7.36
CA GLY A 58 0.81 33.35 -7.36
C GLY A 58 0.78 34.47 -6.33
N LEU A 59 1.23 34.20 -5.10
CA LEU A 59 1.31 35.21 -4.04
C LEU A 59 2.21 36.40 -4.41
N ILE A 60 3.36 36.16 -5.06
CA ILE A 60 4.23 37.24 -5.54
C ILE A 60 3.56 38.05 -6.66
N ALA A 61 2.84 37.37 -7.56
CA ALA A 61 2.15 38.01 -8.68
C ALA A 61 0.96 38.86 -8.21
N GLU A 62 0.11 38.32 -7.32
CA GLU A 62 -1.07 38.99 -6.76
C GLU A 62 -0.70 40.16 -5.87
N ALA A 63 0.30 39.99 -4.98
CA ALA A 63 0.69 41.06 -4.07
C ALA A 63 1.34 42.24 -4.81
N GLY A 64 1.88 42.03 -6.02
CA GLY A 64 2.48 43.09 -6.83
C GLY A 64 3.45 43.93 -6.00
N GLY A 65 3.47 45.26 -6.14
CA GLY A 65 4.33 46.16 -5.35
C GLY A 65 3.98 46.31 -3.86
N THR A 66 2.84 45.79 -3.39
CA THR A 66 2.35 46.01 -2.01
C THR A 66 3.05 45.13 -0.98
N MET A 67 3.75 44.09 -1.42
CA MET A 67 4.46 43.15 -0.56
C MET A 67 5.76 43.76 -0.02
N ASN A 68 5.95 43.69 1.31
CA ASN A 68 7.22 44.07 1.93
C ASN A 68 8.40 43.34 1.26
N ILE A 69 9.45 44.10 0.94
CA ILE A 69 10.67 43.63 0.25
C ILE A 69 11.26 42.39 0.95
N ALA A 70 11.32 42.39 2.29
CA ALA A 70 11.87 41.27 3.06
C ALA A 70 11.04 39.99 2.86
N ARG A 71 9.70 40.11 2.95
CA ARG A 71 8.78 38.98 2.73
C ARG A 71 8.85 38.49 1.28
N ARG A 72 8.95 39.40 0.31
CA ARG A 72 9.11 39.03 -1.12
C ARG A 72 10.39 38.23 -1.33
N ALA A 73 11.51 38.67 -0.74
CA ALA A 73 12.78 37.96 -0.83
C ALA A 73 12.70 36.56 -0.21
N GLU A 74 12.00 36.41 0.92
CA GLU A 74 11.77 35.11 1.55
C GLU A 74 10.96 34.15 0.66
N VAL A 75 9.81 34.61 0.14
CA VAL A 75 8.96 33.79 -0.75
C VAL A 75 9.70 33.45 -2.04
N SER A 76 10.47 34.39 -2.60
CA SER A 76 11.35 34.17 -3.76
C SER A 76 12.40 33.09 -3.51
N ASN A 77 13.07 33.15 -2.34
CA ASN A 77 14.06 32.14 -1.95
C ASN A 77 13.42 30.77 -1.72
N SER A 78 12.20 30.73 -1.16
CA SER A 78 11.40 29.51 -1.02
C SER A 78 11.10 28.87 -2.38
N VAL A 79 10.62 29.65 -3.36
CA VAL A 79 10.37 29.18 -4.74
C VAL A 79 11.64 28.61 -5.37
N ARG A 80 12.78 29.29 -5.25
CA ARG A 80 14.06 28.80 -5.78
C ARG A 80 14.47 27.47 -5.13
N ARG A 81 14.31 27.36 -3.81
CA ARG A 81 14.63 26.14 -3.05
C ARG A 81 13.73 24.97 -3.46
N ASP A 82 12.43 25.21 -3.57
CA ASP A 82 11.45 24.20 -3.98
C ASP A 82 11.74 23.72 -5.41
N ILE A 83 12.05 24.63 -6.34
CA ILE A 83 12.40 24.27 -7.73
C ILE A 83 13.70 23.46 -7.80
N SER A 84 14.73 23.85 -7.04
CA SER A 84 15.98 23.07 -6.97
C SER A 84 15.75 21.68 -6.37
N THR A 85 14.94 21.58 -5.32
CA THR A 85 14.59 20.31 -4.67
C THR A 85 13.80 19.44 -5.63
N MET A 86 12.80 20.02 -6.29
CA MET A 86 11.99 19.36 -7.31
C MET A 86 12.85 18.78 -8.43
N LYS A 87 13.82 19.53 -8.97
CA LYS A 87 14.75 19.02 -10.00
C LYS A 87 15.55 17.80 -9.53
N LYS A 88 16.07 17.85 -8.30
CA LYS A 88 16.81 16.74 -7.70
C LYS A 88 15.93 15.50 -7.54
N GLU A 89 14.71 15.68 -7.03
CA GLU A 89 13.74 14.59 -6.88
C GLU A 89 13.28 14.04 -8.24
N CYS A 90 13.08 14.87 -9.27
CA CYS A 90 12.76 14.43 -10.62
C CYS A 90 13.85 13.55 -11.24
N ALA A 91 15.13 13.85 -10.99
CA ALA A 91 16.24 13.05 -11.46
C ALA A 91 16.28 11.66 -10.80
N ASN A 92 15.97 11.60 -9.50
CA ASN A 92 15.84 10.35 -8.76
C ASN A 92 14.63 9.55 -9.25
N LEU A 93 13.47 10.20 -9.37
CA LEU A 93 12.21 9.58 -9.77
C LEU A 93 12.28 9.01 -11.18
N LYS A 94 13.03 9.64 -12.10
CA LYS A 94 13.23 9.10 -13.47
C LYS A 94 13.72 7.65 -13.46
N ARG A 95 14.69 7.33 -12.60
CA ARG A 95 15.25 5.97 -12.52
C ARG A 95 14.22 4.97 -12.00
N VAL A 96 13.42 5.40 -11.03
CA VAL A 96 12.33 4.60 -10.46
C VAL A 96 11.22 4.39 -11.49
N ALA A 97 10.84 5.44 -12.23
CA ALA A 97 9.83 5.37 -13.28
C ALA A 97 10.20 4.38 -14.38
N MET A 98 11.46 4.36 -14.81
CA MET A 98 11.95 3.40 -15.80
C MET A 98 11.95 1.97 -15.27
N ARG A 99 12.23 1.78 -13.97
CA ARG A 99 12.20 0.46 -13.32
C ARG A 99 10.79 -0.08 -13.14
N GLU A 100 9.83 0.80 -12.80
CA GLU A 100 8.42 0.43 -12.58
C GLU A 100 7.57 0.51 -13.85
N GLY A 101 8.13 0.87 -15.02
CA GLY A 101 7.41 0.97 -16.29
C GLY A 101 6.47 2.17 -16.43
N LYS A 102 6.51 3.13 -15.49
CA LYS A 102 5.62 4.31 -15.41
C LYS A 102 6.17 5.53 -16.17
N ARG A 103 6.65 5.31 -17.39
CA ARG A 103 7.31 6.38 -18.18
C ARG A 103 6.36 7.52 -18.55
N THR A 104 5.13 7.19 -18.95
CA THR A 104 4.12 8.15 -19.40
C THR A 104 3.68 9.08 -18.27
N GLU A 105 3.43 8.55 -17.08
CA GLU A 105 3.08 9.32 -15.88
C GLU A 105 4.23 10.27 -15.49
N TYR A 106 5.48 9.83 -15.62
CA TYR A 106 6.64 10.67 -15.36
C TYR A 106 6.76 11.80 -16.36
N GLU A 107 6.49 11.53 -17.65
CA GLU A 107 6.50 12.56 -18.70
C GLU A 107 5.42 13.63 -18.45
N GLN A 108 4.23 13.24 -17.98
CA GLN A 108 3.18 14.17 -17.55
C GLN A 108 3.62 15.01 -16.34
N LEU A 109 4.19 14.38 -15.31
CA LEU A 109 4.72 15.10 -14.15
C LEU A 109 5.80 16.12 -14.56
N MET A 110 6.71 15.72 -15.45
CA MET A 110 7.77 16.60 -15.97
C MET A 110 7.22 17.78 -16.77
N LEU A 111 6.09 17.63 -17.44
CA LEU A 111 5.41 18.74 -18.11
C LEU A 111 4.99 19.81 -17.10
N HIS A 112 4.38 19.42 -15.97
CA HIS A 112 4.01 20.36 -14.91
C HIS A 112 5.22 21.02 -14.24
N VAL A 113 6.31 20.27 -14.04
CA VAL A 113 7.58 20.79 -13.50
C VAL A 113 8.16 21.87 -14.41
N ARG A 114 8.24 21.60 -15.72
CA ARG A 114 8.75 22.55 -16.73
C ARG A 114 7.87 23.81 -16.81
N LYS A 115 6.55 23.63 -16.76
CA LYS A 115 5.57 24.73 -16.73
C LYS A 115 5.81 25.64 -15.51
N THR A 116 6.01 25.06 -14.33
CA THR A 116 6.34 25.80 -13.11
C THR A 116 7.67 26.55 -13.22
N GLU A 117 8.70 25.94 -13.83
CA GLU A 117 9.97 26.64 -14.12
C GLU A 117 9.78 27.82 -15.07
N GLN A 118 8.95 27.65 -16.10
CA GLN A 118 8.64 28.72 -17.05
C GLN A 118 7.94 29.88 -16.36
N MET A 119 7.00 29.61 -15.45
CA MET A 119 6.34 30.64 -14.63
C MET A 119 7.35 31.40 -13.77
N GLN A 120 8.29 30.69 -13.14
CA GLN A 120 9.38 31.32 -12.40
C GLN A 120 10.20 32.24 -13.31
N ARG A 121 10.63 31.75 -14.49
CA ARG A 121 11.41 32.55 -15.45
C ARG A 121 10.64 33.77 -15.93
N ALA A 122 9.33 33.64 -16.17
CA ALA A 122 8.49 34.76 -16.59
C ALA A 122 8.43 35.87 -15.53
N LEU A 123 8.36 35.52 -14.24
CA LEU A 123 8.38 36.50 -13.15
C LEU A 123 9.73 37.21 -13.01
N TYR A 124 10.84 36.47 -12.93
CA TYR A 124 12.15 37.09 -12.69
C TYR A 124 12.80 37.66 -13.95
N GLY A 125 12.54 37.08 -15.11
CA GLY A 125 13.04 37.58 -16.40
C GLY A 125 12.42 38.93 -16.77
N ARG A 126 11.18 39.20 -16.33
CA ARG A 126 10.52 40.48 -16.54
C ARG A 126 11.05 41.60 -15.63
N GLN A 127 11.44 41.26 -14.40
CA GLN A 127 11.85 42.26 -13.41
C GLN A 127 13.22 42.89 -13.73
N VAL A 128 14.12 42.14 -14.36
CA VAL A 128 15.45 42.64 -14.79
C VAL A 128 15.35 43.73 -15.87
N LEU A 129 14.31 43.70 -16.71
CA LEU A 129 14.06 44.72 -17.75
C LEU A 129 13.21 45.91 -17.27
N GLY A 130 12.46 45.76 -16.18
CA GLY A 130 11.59 46.81 -15.66
C GLY A 130 12.34 47.91 -14.91
N ASP A 131 13.29 47.52 -14.04
CA ASP A 131 14.03 48.48 -13.20
C ASP A 131 15.07 49.29 -14.00
N THR A 132 15.51 48.78 -15.15
CA THR A 132 16.45 49.51 -16.04
C THR A 132 15.77 50.59 -16.88
N LEU A 133 14.48 50.45 -17.20
CA LEU A 133 13.73 51.45 -17.96
C LEU A 133 13.15 52.56 -17.06
N ASP A 134 12.81 52.27 -15.81
CA ASP A 134 12.30 53.28 -14.87
C ASP A 134 13.43 54.15 -14.27
N SER A 135 14.66 53.62 -14.15
CA SER A 135 15.84 54.42 -13.76
C SER A 135 16.37 55.33 -14.86
N LEU A 136 16.00 55.13 -16.13
CA LEU A 136 16.35 56.02 -17.24
C LEU A 136 15.34 57.15 -17.47
N ALA A 137 14.19 57.14 -16.77
CA ALA A 137 13.13 58.13 -16.92
C ALA A 137 13.17 59.27 -15.87
N VAL A 138 14.09 59.22 -14.88
CA VAL A 138 14.18 60.22 -13.78
C VAL A 138 15.60 60.77 -13.60
N GLU A 139 16.28 61.13 -14.70
CA GLU A 139 17.40 62.08 -14.62
C GLU A 139 17.33 63.06 -15.81
N SER A 140 16.55 64.11 -15.62
CA SER A 140 16.67 65.35 -16.39
C SER A 140 16.45 66.50 -15.42
N HIS A 141 17.51 66.90 -14.71
CA HIS A 141 17.81 68.31 -14.39
C HIS A 141 19.17 68.44 -13.65
N SER A 142 20.11 69.16 -14.30
CA SER A 142 21.33 69.85 -13.77
C SER A 142 22.45 68.98 -13.17
N SER A 143 23.67 68.88 -13.72
CA SER A 143 24.63 70.01 -13.89
C SER A 143 25.88 69.64 -14.72
N ARG A 144 26.09 70.38 -15.82
CA ARG A 144 27.30 71.08 -16.33
C ARG A 144 28.74 70.58 -15.97
N SER A 145 29.58 70.54 -17.03
CA SER A 145 31.07 70.55 -17.13
C SER A 145 31.73 69.18 -17.37
N GLY A 146 32.42 68.87 -18.48
CA GLY A 146 32.78 69.63 -19.67
C GLY A 146 33.65 68.81 -20.65
N PHE A 147 33.76 69.33 -21.87
CA PHE A 147 34.82 69.11 -22.87
C PHE A 147 34.98 67.74 -23.58
N SER A 148 34.44 67.63 -24.80
CA SER A 148 35.22 67.15 -25.96
C SER A 148 34.61 67.65 -27.28
N VAL A 149 35.52 68.05 -28.17
CA VAL A 149 35.35 68.70 -29.47
C VAL A 149 35.13 67.64 -30.56
N GLY A 150 34.25 67.92 -31.54
CA GLY A 150 34.29 67.21 -32.84
C GLY A 150 32.95 66.99 -33.56
N ASP A 151 32.55 68.00 -34.34
CA ASP A 151 31.78 67.96 -35.61
C ASP A 151 30.24 67.82 -35.70
N PRO A 152 29.62 68.44 -36.75
CA PRO A 152 28.20 68.80 -36.78
C PRO A 152 27.36 68.17 -37.93
N MET A 153 26.14 67.72 -37.58
CA MET A 153 24.82 67.84 -38.30
C MET A 153 24.65 67.31 -39.76
N PRO A 154 23.41 67.19 -40.34
CA PRO A 154 22.07 67.51 -39.81
C PRO A 154 20.89 66.51 -40.08
N THR A 155 19.87 66.62 -39.21
CA THR A 155 18.40 66.55 -39.39
C THR A 155 17.73 65.61 -40.40
N SER A 156 16.75 64.85 -39.89
CA SER A 156 15.37 64.93 -40.41
C SER A 156 14.34 64.61 -39.31
N GLU A 157 13.31 65.45 -39.27
CA GLU A 157 12.18 65.50 -38.36
C GLU A 157 11.30 64.23 -38.43
N SER A 158 10.60 63.92 -37.33
CA SER A 158 9.13 63.80 -37.38
C SER A 158 8.55 63.52 -36.00
N MET A 159 7.65 64.42 -35.59
CA MET A 159 6.80 64.31 -34.42
C MET A 159 5.82 63.15 -34.57
N GLY A 160 5.68 62.35 -33.52
CA GLY A 160 4.59 61.40 -33.37
C GLY A 160 4.28 61.20 -31.90
N ALA A 161 3.41 62.06 -31.35
CA ALA A 161 2.86 61.94 -30.02
C ALA A 161 2.16 60.58 -29.87
N GLN A 162 2.74 59.67 -29.09
CA GLN A 162 2.03 58.50 -28.57
C GLN A 162 1.70 58.77 -27.11
N GLY A 163 0.39 58.84 -26.85
CA GLY A 163 -0.16 58.99 -25.51
C GLY A 163 0.24 57.83 -24.58
N PRO A 164 0.01 58.00 -23.27
CA PRO A 164 0.37 57.01 -22.27
C PRO A 164 -0.45 55.73 -22.50
N MET A 165 0.22 54.66 -22.88
CA MET A 165 -0.39 53.33 -23.00
C MET A 165 -0.95 52.89 -21.63
N PRO A 166 -2.14 52.27 -21.58
CA PRO A 166 -2.70 51.76 -20.34
C PRO A 166 -1.80 50.66 -19.78
N ARG A 167 -1.50 50.76 -18.49
CA ARG A 167 -0.71 49.80 -17.69
C ARG A 167 -1.53 48.53 -17.40
N GLU A 168 -2.20 47.96 -18.40
CA GLU A 168 -2.92 46.69 -18.35
C GLU A 168 -1.98 45.57 -18.79
N GLY A 169 -1.19 45.03 -17.86
CA GLY A 169 -0.24 43.97 -18.20
C GLY A 169 0.25 43.13 -17.04
N ALA A 170 -0.46 43.13 -15.91
CA ALA A 170 -0.14 42.29 -14.75
C ALA A 170 -0.99 41.00 -14.69
N ALA A 171 -2.14 40.96 -15.37
CA ALA A 171 -3.13 39.89 -15.20
C ALA A 171 -3.01 38.70 -16.17
N SER A 172 -2.04 38.69 -17.10
CA SER A 172 -2.02 37.73 -18.23
C SER A 172 -0.80 36.79 -18.26
N LEU A 173 -0.20 36.46 -17.11
CA LEU A 173 0.95 35.54 -17.04
C LEU A 173 0.68 34.23 -16.28
N LEU A 174 -0.44 34.18 -15.57
CA LEU A 174 -1.00 32.96 -15.00
C LEU A 174 -2.31 32.74 -15.77
N SER A 175 -2.28 31.95 -16.85
CA SER A 175 -3.54 31.49 -17.43
C SER A 175 -4.26 30.71 -16.31
N PRO A 176 -5.44 31.14 -15.83
CA PRO A 176 -6.14 30.43 -14.75
C PRO A 176 -6.35 28.95 -15.09
N TYR A 177 -6.49 28.65 -16.38
CA TYR A 177 -6.56 27.31 -16.95
C TYR A 177 -5.39 26.40 -16.56
N ASP A 178 -4.17 26.94 -16.41
CA ASP A 178 -2.96 26.16 -16.15
C ASP A 178 -2.80 25.72 -14.69
N ILE A 179 -3.41 26.48 -13.79
CA ILE A 179 -3.51 26.20 -12.36
C ILE A 179 -4.65 25.21 -12.15
N GLU A 180 -5.78 25.43 -12.81
CA GLU A 180 -6.96 24.58 -12.77
C GLU A 180 -6.65 23.15 -13.27
N GLU A 181 -5.96 23.02 -14.40
CA GLU A 181 -5.53 21.72 -14.95
C GLU A 181 -4.69 20.91 -13.95
N PHE A 182 -3.77 21.57 -13.24
CA PHE A 182 -2.95 20.90 -12.23
C PHE A 182 -3.74 20.60 -10.95
N ALA A 183 -4.71 21.45 -10.58
CA ALA A 183 -5.60 21.16 -9.46
C ALA A 183 -6.40 19.88 -9.72
N VAL A 184 -6.93 19.71 -10.95
CA VAL A 184 -7.61 18.49 -11.39
C VAL A 184 -6.67 17.29 -11.33
N PHE A 185 -5.43 17.40 -11.84
CA PHE A 185 -4.44 16.32 -11.77
C PHE A 185 -4.11 15.91 -10.32
N PHE A 186 -3.92 16.91 -9.45
CA PHE A 186 -3.63 16.69 -8.04
C PHE A 186 -4.81 16.03 -7.32
N GLU A 187 -6.03 16.48 -7.60
CA GLU A 187 -7.25 15.90 -7.04
C GLU A 187 -7.46 14.47 -7.51
N GLN A 188 -7.23 14.18 -8.80
CA GLN A 188 -7.28 12.82 -9.34
C GLN A 188 -6.26 11.91 -8.65
N THR A 189 -5.04 12.39 -8.40
CA THR A 189 -4.01 11.63 -7.69
C THR A 189 -4.46 11.33 -6.26
N ARG A 190 -4.96 12.35 -5.53
CA ARG A 190 -5.49 12.18 -4.17
C ARG A 190 -6.68 11.22 -4.12
N LYS A 191 -7.57 11.27 -5.12
CA LYS A 191 -8.72 10.38 -5.21
C LYS A 191 -8.28 8.92 -5.41
N LYS A 192 -7.33 8.68 -6.31
CA LYS A 192 -6.75 7.35 -6.51
C LYS A 192 -6.09 6.82 -5.25
N ASP A 193 -5.37 7.66 -4.52
CA ASP A 193 -4.77 7.27 -3.23
C ASP A 193 -5.86 6.84 -2.23
N SER A 194 -6.93 7.61 -2.10
CA SER A 194 -8.05 7.26 -1.22
C SER A 194 -8.78 5.96 -1.61
N GLU A 195 -8.95 5.71 -2.92
CA GLU A 195 -9.53 4.46 -3.42
C GLU A 195 -8.65 3.25 -3.09
N ILE A 196 -7.32 3.41 -3.19
CA ILE A 196 -6.35 2.38 -2.80
C ILE A 196 -6.43 2.12 -1.29
N ASP A 197 -6.50 3.14 -0.46
CA ASP A 197 -6.60 2.98 1.00
C ASP A 197 -7.88 2.23 1.39
N GLN A 198 -9.00 2.53 0.73
CA GLN A 198 -10.24 1.78 0.93
C GLN A 198 -10.10 0.31 0.52
N ALA A 199 -9.42 0.03 -0.59
CA ALA A 199 -9.17 -1.34 -1.04
C ALA A 199 -8.27 -2.10 -0.05
N ILE A 200 -7.21 -1.47 0.46
CA ILE A 200 -6.30 -2.06 1.46
C ILE A 200 -7.04 -2.36 2.75
N ASN A 201 -7.88 -1.45 3.25
CA ASN A 201 -8.70 -1.69 4.44
C ASN A 201 -9.62 -2.89 4.27
N ARG A 202 -10.25 -3.04 3.09
CA ARG A 202 -11.09 -4.22 2.77
C ARG A 202 -10.27 -5.51 2.77
N ILE A 203 -9.06 -5.47 2.21
CA ILE A 203 -8.13 -6.62 2.23
C ILE A 203 -7.75 -6.96 3.67
N GLY A 204 -7.44 -5.97 4.50
CA GLY A 204 -7.11 -6.16 5.92
C GLY A 204 -8.22 -6.88 6.69
N VAL A 205 -9.48 -6.43 6.51
CA VAL A 205 -10.65 -7.11 7.10
C VAL A 205 -10.78 -8.54 6.60
N ASN A 206 -10.62 -8.78 5.30
CA ASN A 206 -10.73 -10.12 4.71
C ASN A 206 -9.62 -11.07 5.19
N VAL A 207 -8.39 -10.57 5.36
CA VAL A 207 -7.27 -11.34 5.92
C VAL A 207 -7.53 -11.71 7.38
N SER A 208 -8.05 -10.78 8.18
CA SER A 208 -8.46 -11.08 9.56
C SER A 208 -9.54 -12.17 9.61
N ARG A 209 -10.57 -12.08 8.74
CA ARG A 209 -11.61 -13.10 8.65
C ARG A 209 -11.07 -14.45 8.20
N LEU A 210 -10.10 -14.47 7.29
CA LEU A 210 -9.45 -15.70 6.84
C LEU A 210 -8.64 -16.34 7.98
N HIS A 211 -7.95 -15.52 8.77
CA HIS A 211 -7.24 -15.98 9.97
C HIS A 211 -8.19 -16.61 10.98
N ASP A 212 -9.32 -15.94 11.28
CA ASP A 212 -10.31 -16.47 12.22
C ASP A 212 -10.92 -17.78 11.70
N ASN A 213 -11.24 -17.86 10.41
CA ASN A 213 -11.70 -19.11 9.78
C ASN A 213 -10.64 -20.22 9.87
N ALA A 214 -9.36 -19.90 9.69
CA ALA A 214 -8.28 -20.87 9.81
C ALA A 214 -8.15 -21.42 11.24
N LEU A 215 -8.34 -20.57 12.26
CA LEU A 215 -8.38 -21.00 13.65
C LEU A 215 -9.59 -21.90 13.94
N THR A 216 -10.77 -21.54 13.42
CA THR A 216 -11.98 -22.37 13.54
C THR A 216 -11.76 -23.73 12.90
N LEU A 217 -11.27 -23.78 11.66
CA LEU A 217 -10.96 -25.03 10.96
C LEU A 217 -9.93 -25.87 11.71
N HIS A 218 -8.88 -25.25 12.27
CA HIS A 218 -7.90 -25.97 13.07
C HIS A 218 -8.52 -26.60 14.32
N SER A 219 -9.44 -25.89 14.98
CA SER A 219 -10.15 -26.40 16.15
C SER A 219 -11.09 -27.56 15.80
N GLU A 220 -11.81 -27.47 14.67
CA GLU A 220 -12.69 -28.52 14.19
C GLU A 220 -11.91 -29.77 13.76
N LEU A 221 -10.81 -29.61 13.03
CA LEU A 221 -9.93 -30.71 12.66
C LEU A 221 -9.35 -31.40 13.89
N SER A 222 -8.95 -30.63 14.91
CA SER A 222 -8.45 -31.19 16.17
C SER A 222 -9.53 -31.96 16.93
N MET A 223 -10.79 -31.50 16.88
CA MET A 223 -11.92 -32.21 17.47
C MET A 223 -12.24 -33.50 16.68
N GLN A 224 -12.26 -33.43 15.35
CA GLN A 224 -12.49 -34.59 14.49
C GLN A 224 -11.41 -35.66 14.66
N GLN A 225 -10.14 -35.27 14.84
CA GLN A 225 -9.07 -36.22 15.13
C GLN A 225 -9.35 -36.99 16.42
N ARG A 226 -9.75 -36.31 17.50
CA ARG A 226 -10.09 -36.97 18.77
C ARG A 226 -11.28 -37.92 18.64
N LEU A 227 -12.29 -37.55 17.84
CA LEU A 227 -13.44 -38.41 17.58
C LEU A 227 -13.04 -39.64 16.77
N LEU A 228 -12.11 -39.50 15.81
CA LEU A 228 -11.55 -40.64 15.08
C LEU A 228 -10.79 -41.59 16.01
N ASP A 229 -9.94 -41.06 16.89
CA ASP A 229 -9.20 -41.87 17.87
C ASP A 229 -10.17 -42.65 18.79
N GLU A 230 -11.26 -42.02 19.27
CA GLU A 230 -12.27 -42.71 20.07
C GLU A 230 -13.03 -43.79 19.27
N THR A 231 -13.27 -43.54 17.99
CA THR A 231 -13.94 -44.48 17.10
C THR A 231 -13.04 -45.70 16.83
N GLU A 232 -11.74 -45.49 16.63
CA GLU A 232 -10.73 -46.54 16.50
C GLU A 232 -10.72 -47.45 17.74
N LEU A 233 -10.66 -46.86 18.95
CA LEU A 233 -10.73 -47.61 20.20
C LEU A 233 -12.03 -48.43 20.34
N LYS A 234 -13.17 -47.89 19.91
CA LYS A 234 -14.45 -48.63 19.91
C LYS A 234 -14.43 -49.77 18.90
N VAL A 235 -13.88 -49.56 17.71
CA VAL A 235 -13.73 -50.60 16.69
C VAL A 235 -12.86 -51.73 17.21
N ASP A 236 -11.72 -51.42 17.83
CA ASP A 236 -10.82 -52.41 18.43
C ASP A 236 -11.51 -53.21 19.54
N SER A 237 -12.29 -52.54 20.39
CA SER A 237 -13.10 -53.20 21.44
C SER A 237 -14.13 -54.16 20.85
N VAL A 238 -14.83 -53.75 19.80
CA VAL A 238 -15.80 -54.59 19.09
C VAL A 238 -15.10 -55.76 18.41
N HIS A 239 -13.95 -55.54 17.79
CA HIS A 239 -13.18 -56.58 17.11
C HIS A 239 -12.67 -57.63 18.11
N SER A 240 -12.16 -57.19 19.27
CA SER A 240 -11.78 -58.07 20.37
C SER A 240 -12.97 -58.91 20.90
N LYS A 241 -14.13 -58.27 21.10
CA LYS A 241 -15.36 -58.98 21.49
C LYS A 241 -15.79 -60.01 20.45
N LEU A 242 -15.78 -59.65 19.16
CA LEU A 242 -16.08 -60.55 18.05
C LEU A 242 -15.13 -61.76 18.02
N ASN A 243 -13.82 -61.53 18.18
CA ASN A 243 -12.83 -62.60 18.24
C ASN A 243 -13.08 -63.53 19.43
N SER A 244 -13.34 -62.98 20.61
CA SER A 244 -13.65 -63.78 21.80
C SER A 244 -14.94 -64.60 21.63
N MET A 245 -15.95 -64.04 20.97
CA MET A 245 -17.22 -64.71 20.71
C MET A 245 -17.06 -65.82 19.69
N ASN A 246 -16.28 -65.59 18.63
CA ASN A 246 -15.94 -66.59 17.63
C ASN A 246 -15.15 -67.75 18.25
N GLU A 247 -14.21 -67.46 19.16
CA GLU A 247 -13.47 -68.49 19.89
C GLU A 247 -14.38 -69.32 20.80
N ARG A 248 -15.29 -68.68 21.54
CA ARG A 248 -16.29 -69.38 22.37
C ARG A 248 -17.20 -70.27 21.51
N LEU A 249 -17.64 -69.78 20.36
CA LEU A 249 -18.50 -70.53 19.45
C LEU A 249 -17.77 -71.72 18.81
N ARG A 250 -16.46 -71.58 18.52
CA ARG A 250 -15.62 -72.71 18.12
C ARG A 250 -15.41 -73.73 19.24
N LYS A 251 -15.26 -73.29 20.50
CA LYS A 251 -15.16 -74.20 21.65
C LYS A 251 -16.46 -74.97 21.87
N THR A 252 -17.61 -74.30 21.83
CA THR A 252 -18.91 -74.96 21.99
C THR A 252 -19.18 -75.94 20.85
N LEU A 253 -18.83 -75.59 19.60
CA LEU A 253 -18.94 -76.51 18.47
C LEU A 253 -18.08 -77.77 18.69
N LYS A 254 -16.84 -77.63 19.16
CA LYS A 254 -15.95 -78.76 19.46
C LYS A 254 -16.45 -79.62 20.61
N GLU A 255 -17.00 -79.03 21.66
CA GLU A 255 -17.61 -79.78 22.77
C GLU A 255 -18.80 -80.60 22.28
N LEU A 256 -19.67 -80.00 21.46
CA LEU A 256 -20.84 -80.66 20.88
C LEU A 256 -20.44 -81.80 19.93
N GLU A 257 -19.38 -81.62 19.14
CA GLU A 257 -18.78 -82.70 18.34
C GLU A 257 -18.23 -83.84 19.22
N ARG A 258 -17.58 -83.50 20.34
CA ARG A 258 -17.02 -84.49 21.27
C ARG A 258 -18.12 -85.30 21.98
N ASP A 259 -19.20 -84.65 22.38
CA ASP A 259 -20.38 -85.30 22.97
C ASP A 259 -21.07 -86.23 21.97
N ARG A 260 -21.24 -85.79 20.72
CA ARG A 260 -21.74 -86.66 19.65
C ARG A 260 -20.84 -87.86 19.44
N MET A 261 -19.52 -87.68 19.39
CA MET A 261 -18.56 -88.78 19.29
C MET A 261 -18.64 -89.74 20.47
N GLY A 262 -18.80 -89.23 21.70
CA GLY A 262 -19.02 -90.05 22.90
C GLY A 262 -20.31 -90.87 22.81
N MET A 263 -21.39 -90.25 22.36
CA MET A 263 -22.67 -90.93 22.12
C MET A 263 -22.54 -92.03 21.06
N TYR A 264 -21.85 -91.79 19.94
CA TYR A 264 -21.58 -92.81 18.92
C TYR A 264 -20.76 -93.98 19.48
N MET A 265 -19.71 -93.71 20.24
CA MET A 265 -18.90 -94.75 20.89
C MET A 265 -19.72 -95.61 21.87
N PHE A 266 -20.58 -95.00 22.67
CA PHE A 266 -21.50 -95.71 23.56
C PHE A 266 -22.49 -96.58 22.79
N CYS A 267 -23.06 -96.05 21.70
CA CYS A 267 -23.96 -96.81 20.82
C CYS A 267 -23.25 -98.02 20.19
N CYS A 268 -22.00 -97.85 19.73
CA CYS A 268 -21.18 -98.95 19.22
C CYS A 268 -20.93 -100.02 20.28
N LEU A 269 -20.59 -99.64 21.52
CA LEU A 269 -20.40 -100.60 22.62
C LEU A 269 -21.65 -101.40 22.92
N LEU A 270 -22.83 -100.74 22.98
CA LEU A 270 -24.11 -101.43 23.16
C LEU A 270 -24.39 -102.42 22.03
N LEU A 271 -24.19 -102.02 20.77
CA LEU A 271 -24.35 -102.90 19.63
C LEU A 271 -23.43 -104.12 19.70
N THR A 272 -22.14 -103.92 20.03
CA THR A 272 -21.20 -105.03 20.20
C THR A 272 -21.56 -105.95 21.36
N SER A 273 -22.10 -105.42 22.46
CA SER A 273 -22.55 -106.21 23.61
C SER A 273 -23.73 -107.11 23.23
N VAL A 274 -24.74 -106.57 22.53
CA VAL A 274 -25.90 -107.32 22.06
C VAL A 274 -25.48 -108.41 21.06
N LEU A 275 -24.62 -108.07 20.10
CA LEU A 275 -24.05 -109.03 19.13
C LEU A 275 -23.27 -110.15 19.83
N GLY A 276 -22.46 -109.81 20.84
CA GLY A 276 -21.73 -110.78 21.65
C GLY A 276 -22.66 -111.73 22.41
N ALA A 277 -23.69 -111.20 23.05
CA ALA A 277 -24.69 -112.00 23.76
C ALA A 277 -25.44 -112.96 22.83
N LEU A 278 -25.82 -112.50 21.63
CA LEU A 278 -26.43 -113.34 20.60
C LEU A 278 -25.47 -114.44 20.12
N TYR A 279 -24.20 -114.11 19.91
CA TYR A 279 -23.19 -115.08 19.51
C TYR A 279 -22.94 -116.16 20.59
N THR A 280 -22.92 -115.78 21.86
CA THR A 280 -22.83 -116.74 22.97
C THR A 280 -24.09 -117.57 23.15
N ALA A 281 -25.27 -117.03 22.87
CA ALA A 281 -26.53 -117.76 22.93
C ALA A 281 -26.75 -118.70 21.73
N SER A 282 -26.10 -118.40 20.60
CA SER A 282 -26.13 -119.22 19.38
C SER A 282 -25.13 -120.38 19.39
N LYS A 283 -24.28 -120.48 20.42
CA LYS A 283 -23.23 -121.49 20.56
C LYS A 283 -23.57 -122.45 21.68
#